data_AF-A0A7C9AHA3-F1
#
_entry.id   AF-A0A7C9AHA3-F1
#
_cell.length_a   1.000
_cell.length_b   1.000
_cell.length_c   1.000
_cell.angle_alpha   90.00
_cell.angle_beta   90.00
_cell.angle_gamma   90.00
#
_symmetry.space_group_name_H-M   'P 1'
#
loop_
_entity.id
_entity.type
_entity.pdbx_description
1 polymer ?
#
loop_
_entity_poly.entity_id
_entity_poly.type
_entity_poly.pdbx_seq_one_letter_code
_entity_poly.pdbx_strand_id
1 'polypeptide(L)'
;PTTINSPLIANLTGRLGLKTQILCLGDFHEGPEYNDLFMQNVVSENASESILHVPISTTSSLAKLCEWGIMGDLIEVDIGRDSHSAWSDINRAYKLLRPGGVMFGHNNGVGPAVELFAQVNKYQFKADAEHWMINSVSAGSDILIG
;
A
#
# COMPACT_ATOMS: atom_id res chain seq x y z
N PRO A 1 9.39 11.42 -0.49
CA PRO A 1 9.56 10.60 0.72
C PRO A 1 8.21 9.98 1.11
N THR A 2 8.09 8.70 0.84
CA THR A 2 6.88 7.86 0.81
C THR A 2 6.37 7.46 2.20
N THR A 3 7.01 7.97 3.26
CA THR A 3 6.70 7.73 4.67
C THR A 3 5.72 8.72 5.31
N ILE A 4 5.21 9.69 4.54
CA ILE A 4 4.36 10.76 5.07
C ILE A 4 2.90 10.29 5.27
N ASN A 5 2.44 9.30 4.52
CA ASN A 5 1.03 8.90 4.51
C ASN A 5 0.64 8.00 5.69
N SER A 6 1.57 7.20 6.23
CA SER A 6 1.23 6.24 7.29
C SER A 6 0.73 6.89 8.59
N PRO A 7 1.35 7.96 9.11
CA PRO A 7 0.81 8.71 10.26
C PRO A 7 -0.57 9.33 9.97
N LEU A 8 -0.80 9.83 8.74
CA LEU A 8 -2.10 10.36 8.33
C LEU A 8 -3.19 9.26 8.30
N ILE A 9 -2.87 8.07 7.77
CA ILE A 9 -3.78 6.91 7.76
C ILE A 9 -4.08 6.47 9.20
N ALA A 10 -3.08 6.46 10.10
CA ALA A 10 -3.28 6.15 11.50
C ALA A 10 -4.24 7.14 12.18
N ASN A 11 -4.04 8.45 11.95
CA ASN A 11 -4.91 9.49 12.47
C ASN A 11 -6.35 9.32 11.97
N LEU A 12 -6.52 9.11 10.66
CA LEU A 12 -7.84 8.92 10.04
C LEU A 12 -8.56 7.69 10.59
N THR A 13 -7.89 6.53 10.62
CA THR A 13 -8.47 5.27 11.12
C THR A 13 -8.86 5.39 12.59
N GLY A 14 -8.03 6.05 13.42
CA GLY A 14 -8.36 6.35 14.81
C GLY A 14 -9.60 7.23 14.96
N ARG A 15 -9.74 8.29 14.16
CA ARG A 15 -10.93 9.15 14.15
C ARG A 15 -12.21 8.44 13.71
N LEU A 16 -12.07 7.41 12.88
CA LEU A 16 -13.17 6.54 12.45
C LEU A 16 -13.48 5.42 13.46
N GLY A 17 -12.73 5.31 14.56
CA GLY A 17 -12.89 4.25 15.55
C GLY A 17 -12.49 2.86 15.05
N LEU A 18 -11.70 2.79 13.99
CA LEU A 18 -11.23 1.53 13.41
C LEU A 18 -10.04 1.00 14.21
N LYS A 19 -10.06 -0.29 14.53
CA LYS A 19 -8.90 -0.99 15.09
C LYS A 19 -8.01 -1.45 13.95
N THR A 20 -6.94 -0.69 13.68
CA THR A 20 -6.07 -0.93 12.52
C THR A 20 -4.61 -1.10 12.97
N GLN A 21 -3.92 -2.06 12.34
CA GLN A 21 -2.48 -2.17 12.37
C GLN A 21 -1.94 -1.77 10.99
N ILE A 22 -1.03 -0.81 10.97
CA ILE A 22 -0.39 -0.28 9.76
C ILE A 22 1.04 -0.78 9.73
N LEU A 23 1.42 -1.43 8.64
CA LEU A 23 2.76 -1.97 8.43
C LEU A 23 3.48 -1.11 7.40
N CYS A 24 4.56 -0.45 7.81
CA CYS A 24 5.36 0.40 6.94
C CYS A 24 6.57 -0.37 6.43
N LEU A 25 6.58 -0.65 5.13
CA LEU A 25 7.63 -1.39 4.45
C LEU A 25 8.47 -0.41 3.63
N GLY A 26 9.78 -0.39 3.85
CA GLY A 26 10.67 0.49 3.12
C GLY A 26 12.12 0.18 3.40
N ASP A 27 12.96 0.35 2.39
CA ASP A 27 14.40 0.30 2.56
C ASP A 27 14.87 1.69 3.02
N PHE A 28 14.95 1.89 4.33
CA PHE A 28 15.37 3.17 4.94
C PHE A 28 16.90 3.37 4.90
N HIS A 29 17.56 2.76 3.92
CA HIS A 29 19.00 2.88 3.71
C HIS A 29 19.43 4.30 3.24
N GLU A 30 18.48 5.22 3.01
CA GLU A 30 18.78 6.63 2.72
C GLU A 30 19.38 7.40 3.92
N GLY A 31 19.52 6.76 5.08
CA GLY A 31 20.31 7.24 6.22
C GLY A 31 19.53 7.24 7.54
N PRO A 32 20.24 7.24 8.70
CA PRO A 32 19.59 7.23 10.03
C PRO A 32 18.59 8.39 10.22
N GLU A 33 18.86 9.54 9.59
CA GLU A 33 18.04 10.75 9.68
C GLU A 33 16.61 10.56 9.17
N TYR A 34 16.39 9.72 8.14
CA TYR A 34 15.05 9.47 7.60
C TYR A 34 14.19 8.56 8.49
N ASN A 35 14.81 7.59 9.14
CA ASN A 35 14.13 6.72 10.09
C ASN A 35 13.75 7.51 11.35
N ASP A 36 14.69 8.31 11.87
CA ASP A 36 14.44 9.14 13.05
C ASP A 36 13.31 10.16 12.78
N LEU A 37 13.30 10.81 11.62
CA LEU A 37 12.23 11.74 11.23
C LEU A 37 10.88 11.03 11.10
N PHE A 38 10.86 9.84 10.49
CA PHE A 38 9.63 9.05 10.38
C PHE A 38 9.09 8.67 11.76
N MET A 39 9.95 8.16 12.65
CA MET A 39 9.54 7.76 14.00
C MET A 39 9.08 8.97 14.83
N GLN A 40 9.70 10.15 14.66
CA GLN A 40 9.23 11.39 15.27
C GLN A 40 7.81 11.75 14.80
N ASN A 41 7.52 11.63 13.50
CA ASN A 41 6.18 11.87 12.97
C ASN A 41 5.14 10.88 13.54
N VAL A 42 5.49 9.59 13.61
CA VAL A 42 4.63 8.55 14.21
C VAL A 42 4.29 8.89 15.66
N VAL A 43 5.26 9.33 16.46
CA VAL A 43 5.05 9.74 17.85
C VAL A 43 4.19 11.02 17.92
N SER A 44 4.46 12.00 17.07
CA SER A 44 3.74 13.28 17.05
C SER A 44 2.24 13.12 16.73
N GLU A 45 1.90 12.11 15.91
CA GLU A 45 0.52 11.76 15.55
C GLU A 45 -0.12 10.76 16.54
N ASN A 46 0.56 10.45 17.64
CA ASN A 46 0.12 9.45 18.63
C ASN A 46 -0.21 8.08 18.00
N ALA A 47 0.57 7.69 16.99
CA ALA A 47 0.33 6.51 16.17
C ALA A 47 1.26 5.33 16.51
N SER A 48 2.09 5.45 17.56
CA SER A 48 3.09 4.44 17.94
C SER A 48 2.54 3.05 18.24
N GLU A 49 1.28 2.97 18.69
CA GLU A 49 0.59 1.69 18.95
C GLU A 49 -0.03 1.08 17.68
N SER A 50 -0.18 1.86 16.61
CA SER A 50 -0.87 1.44 15.39
C SER A 50 0.07 1.26 14.21
N ILE A 51 1.25 1.87 14.23
CA ILE A 51 2.24 1.80 13.16
C ILE A 51 3.40 0.90 13.58
N LEU A 52 3.65 -0.15 12.81
CA LEU A 52 4.83 -0.98 12.92
C LEU A 52 5.75 -0.74 11.72
N HIS A 53 6.96 -0.28 12.01
CA HIS A 53 8.02 -0.16 11.02
C HIS A 53 8.73 -1.51 10.86
N VAL A 54 8.90 -1.95 9.60
CA VAL A 54 9.63 -3.18 9.25
C VAL A 54 10.95 -2.82 8.58
N PRO A 55 12.10 -2.89 9.29
CA PRO A 55 13.39 -2.41 8.79
C PRO A 55 14.09 -3.49 7.93
N ILE A 56 13.38 -4.05 6.96
CA ILE A 56 13.92 -4.95 5.94
C ILE A 56 13.37 -4.54 4.58
N SER A 57 14.14 -4.79 3.52
CA SER A 57 13.78 -4.35 2.18
C SER A 57 12.35 -4.74 1.78
N THR A 58 11.66 -3.87 1.05
CA THR A 58 10.24 -4.07 0.70
C THR A 58 10.00 -5.42 0.01
N THR A 59 10.91 -5.83 -0.89
CA THR A 59 10.82 -7.13 -1.56
C THR A 59 10.87 -8.30 -0.57
N SER A 60 11.77 -8.25 0.40
CA SER A 60 11.92 -9.31 1.42
C SER A 60 10.73 -9.33 2.38
N SER A 61 10.26 -8.14 2.78
CA SER A 61 9.07 -7.96 3.60
C SER A 61 7.85 -8.58 2.94
N LEU A 62 7.55 -8.20 1.70
CA LEU A 62 6.38 -8.70 0.97
C LEU A 62 6.44 -10.23 0.80
N ALA A 63 7.63 -10.78 0.52
CA ALA A 63 7.82 -12.23 0.44
C ALA A 63 7.52 -12.93 1.78
N LYS A 64 8.01 -12.40 2.90
CA LYS A 64 7.79 -12.98 4.22
C LYS A 64 6.36 -12.85 4.71
N LEU A 65 5.70 -11.72 4.46
CA LEU A 65 4.28 -11.57 4.77
C LEU A 65 3.43 -12.58 4.01
N CYS A 66 3.76 -12.81 2.73
CA CYS A 66 3.09 -13.83 1.92
C CYS A 66 3.30 -15.23 2.49
N GLU A 67 4.53 -15.57 2.89
CA GLU A 67 4.88 -16.85 3.52
C GLU A 67 4.14 -17.07 4.84
N TRP A 68 3.98 -16.01 5.63
CA TRP A 68 3.27 -16.04 6.92
C TRP A 68 1.75 -15.96 6.80
N GLY A 69 1.21 -15.78 5.59
CA GLY A 69 -0.23 -15.60 5.38
C GLY A 69 -0.77 -14.30 5.98
N ILE A 70 0.08 -13.30 6.17
CA ILE A 70 -0.33 -11.95 6.60
C ILE A 70 -0.80 -11.19 5.37
N MET A 71 -2.07 -10.79 5.40
CA MET A 71 -2.77 -10.15 4.28
C MET A 71 -3.25 -8.76 4.69
N GLY A 72 -3.34 -7.84 3.72
CA GLY A 72 -3.83 -6.47 3.92
C GLY A 72 -5.23 -6.25 3.34
N ASP A 73 -6.06 -5.50 4.08
CA ASP A 73 -7.35 -4.99 3.57
C ASP A 73 -7.16 -3.72 2.73
N LEU A 74 -6.10 -2.95 3.04
CA LEU A 74 -5.71 -1.73 2.34
C LEU A 74 -4.18 -1.76 2.12
N ILE A 75 -3.73 -1.63 0.87
CA ILE A 75 -2.31 -1.65 0.52
C ILE A 75 -1.95 -0.40 -0.29
N GLU A 76 -1.06 0.41 0.25
CA GLU A 76 -0.45 1.51 -0.49
C GLU A 76 0.83 1.02 -1.19
N VAL A 77 0.92 1.21 -2.50
CA VAL A 77 2.10 0.91 -3.31
C VAL A 77 2.66 2.24 -3.83
N ASP A 78 3.57 2.80 -3.04
CA ASP A 78 4.21 4.08 -3.33
C ASP A 78 5.70 3.89 -3.69
N ILE A 79 5.97 2.93 -4.59
CA ILE A 79 7.32 2.62 -5.06
C ILE A 79 7.28 2.44 -6.57
N GLY A 80 7.96 3.35 -7.27
CA GLY A 80 8.07 3.33 -8.73
C GLY A 80 8.27 4.72 -9.30
N ARG A 81 9.43 4.97 -9.89
CA ARG A 81 9.68 6.16 -10.73
C ARG A 81 9.47 5.85 -12.22
N ASP A 82 9.14 4.60 -12.54
CA ASP A 82 8.92 4.10 -13.90
C ASP A 82 7.91 2.93 -13.89
N SER A 83 7.32 2.64 -15.05
CA SER A 83 6.25 1.64 -15.17
C SER A 83 6.72 0.20 -14.93
N HIS A 84 7.99 -0.13 -15.18
CA HIS A 84 8.49 -1.51 -15.02
C HIS A 84 8.72 -1.86 -13.55
N SER A 85 9.32 -0.96 -12.77
CA SER A 85 9.46 -1.14 -11.32
C SER A 85 8.08 -1.23 -10.66
N ALA A 86 7.16 -0.32 -11.02
CA ALA A 86 5.80 -0.33 -10.51
C ALA A 86 5.05 -1.64 -10.80
N TRP A 87 5.18 -2.20 -12.02
CA TRP A 87 4.58 -3.50 -12.34
C TRP A 87 5.03 -4.60 -11.37
N SER A 88 6.32 -4.65 -11.05
CA SER A 88 6.89 -5.66 -10.16
C SER A 88 6.30 -5.53 -8.75
N ASP A 89 6.21 -4.32 -8.22
CA ASP A 89 5.75 -4.06 -6.85
C ASP A 89 4.24 -4.26 -6.71
N ILE A 90 3.44 -3.81 -7.69
CA ILE A 90 2.00 -4.09 -7.78
C ILE A 90 1.74 -5.61 -7.74
N ASN A 91 2.50 -6.39 -8.52
CA ASN A 91 2.33 -7.85 -8.55
C ASN A 91 2.74 -8.54 -7.23
N ARG A 92 3.71 -7.99 -6.48
CA ARG A 92 4.08 -8.51 -5.16
C ARG A 92 3.03 -8.14 -4.12
N ALA A 93 2.62 -6.88 -4.08
CA ALA A 93 1.61 -6.35 -3.17
C ALA A 93 0.27 -7.04 -3.34
N TYR A 94 -0.13 -7.30 -4.59
CA TYR A 94 -1.37 -8.00 -4.92
C TYR A 94 -1.52 -9.36 -4.23
N LYS A 95 -0.42 -10.11 -4.07
CA LYS A 95 -0.45 -11.42 -3.40
C LYS A 95 -0.86 -11.35 -1.93
N LEU A 96 -0.75 -10.17 -1.33
CA LEU A 96 -1.14 -9.91 0.05
C LEU A 96 -2.53 -9.27 0.15
N LEU A 97 -3.15 -8.87 -0.97
CA LEU A 97 -4.43 -8.18 -0.95
C LEU A 97 -5.56 -9.17 -0.65
N ARG A 98 -6.36 -8.88 0.38
CA ARG A 98 -7.55 -9.68 0.69
C ARG A 98 -8.63 -9.50 -0.38
N PRO A 99 -9.49 -10.51 -0.61
CA PRO A 99 -10.72 -10.32 -1.38
C PRO A 99 -11.55 -9.16 -0.81
N GLY A 100 -11.99 -8.23 -1.65
CA GLY A 100 -12.68 -7.00 -1.20
C GLY A 100 -11.73 -5.86 -0.78
N GLY A 101 -10.42 -6.10 -0.74
CA GLY A 101 -9.43 -5.09 -0.37
C GLY A 101 -9.16 -4.06 -1.47
N VAL A 102 -8.52 -2.98 -1.09
CA VAL A 102 -8.14 -1.87 -1.98
C VAL A 102 -6.63 -1.73 -2.04
N MET A 103 -6.11 -1.53 -3.25
CA MET A 103 -4.71 -1.18 -3.47
C MET A 103 -4.64 0.18 -4.17
N PHE A 104 -3.76 1.08 -3.72
CA PHE A 104 -3.67 2.45 -4.23
C PHE A 104 -2.24 2.99 -4.17
N GLY A 105 -1.97 4.12 -4.84
CA GLY A 105 -0.66 4.77 -4.79
C GLY A 105 -0.57 6.02 -5.66
N HIS A 106 0.60 6.65 -5.70
CA HIS A 106 0.85 7.81 -6.56
C HIS A 106 1.03 7.42 -8.03
N ASN A 107 0.58 8.30 -8.93
CA ASN A 107 0.67 8.16 -10.38
C ASN A 107 1.83 8.96 -10.98
N ASN A 108 3.06 8.70 -10.53
CA ASN A 108 4.27 9.34 -11.04
C ASN A 108 4.74 8.74 -12.39
N GLY A 109 3.83 8.57 -13.35
CA GLY A 109 4.10 7.90 -14.65
C GLY A 109 3.92 6.38 -14.62
N VAL A 110 3.33 5.84 -13.56
CA VAL A 110 3.09 4.39 -13.40
C VAL A 110 1.76 3.93 -13.98
N GLY A 111 0.86 4.85 -14.32
CA GLY A 111 -0.49 4.59 -14.84
C GLY A 111 -0.60 3.45 -15.86
N PRO A 112 0.23 3.39 -16.93
CA PRO A 112 0.17 2.29 -17.90
C PRO A 112 0.37 0.89 -17.30
N ALA A 113 1.23 0.75 -16.28
CA ALA A 113 1.44 -0.53 -15.60
C ALA A 113 0.24 -0.91 -14.73
N VAL A 114 -0.35 0.07 -14.04
CA VAL A 114 -1.53 -0.15 -13.21
C VAL A 114 -2.72 -0.54 -14.07
N GLU A 115 -2.91 0.14 -15.21
CA GLU A 115 -3.98 -0.14 -16.17
C GLU A 115 -3.83 -1.56 -16.75
N LEU A 116 -2.62 -1.92 -17.22
CA LEU A 116 -2.36 -3.27 -17.73
C LEU A 116 -2.62 -4.33 -16.65
N PHE A 117 -2.21 -4.07 -15.41
CA PHE A 117 -2.42 -4.99 -14.30
C PHE A 117 -3.91 -5.20 -14.02
N ALA A 118 -4.69 -4.11 -14.00
CA ALA A 118 -6.13 -4.16 -13.80
C ALA A 118 -6.83 -4.94 -14.92
N GLN A 119 -6.42 -4.74 -16.18
CA GLN A 119 -6.96 -5.47 -17.34
C GLN A 119 -6.67 -6.97 -17.25
N VAL A 120 -5.43 -7.36 -16.93
CA VAL A 120 -5.03 -8.78 -16.80
C VAL A 120 -5.79 -9.49 -15.67
N ASN A 121 -6.00 -8.80 -14.54
CA ASN A 121 -6.66 -9.37 -13.36
C ASN A 121 -8.16 -9.10 -13.29
N LYS A 122 -8.74 -8.46 -14.32
CA LYS A 122 -10.17 -8.10 -14.41
C LYS A 122 -10.68 -7.28 -13.22
N TYR A 123 -9.87 -6.35 -12.74
CA TYR A 123 -10.25 -5.46 -11.64
C TYR A 123 -10.77 -4.13 -12.12
N GLN A 124 -11.60 -3.52 -11.27
CA GLN A 124 -11.96 -2.12 -11.42
C GLN A 124 -10.77 -1.25 -11.03
N PHE A 125 -10.47 -0.28 -11.87
CA PHE A 125 -9.37 0.65 -11.71
C PHE A 125 -9.87 2.07 -11.90
N LYS A 126 -9.33 3.00 -11.11
CA LYS A 126 -9.47 4.44 -11.32
C LYS A 126 -8.09 5.06 -11.18
N ALA A 127 -7.76 5.98 -12.07
CA ALA A 127 -6.60 6.84 -11.91
C ALA A 127 -6.94 8.25 -12.34
N ASP A 128 -6.28 9.20 -11.68
CA ASP A 128 -6.20 10.59 -12.09
C ASP A 128 -4.73 10.95 -12.38
N ALA A 129 -4.43 12.25 -12.47
CA ALA A 129 -3.08 12.71 -12.76
C ALA A 129 -2.07 12.41 -11.63
N GLU A 130 -2.53 12.25 -10.40
CA GLU A 130 -1.70 12.16 -9.20
C GLU A 130 -1.78 10.80 -8.49
N HIS A 131 -2.89 10.09 -8.62
CA HIS A 131 -3.17 8.87 -7.87
C HIS A 131 -3.84 7.79 -8.71
N TRP A 132 -3.73 6.55 -8.22
CA TRP A 132 -4.45 5.42 -8.75
C TRP A 132 -5.00 4.53 -7.63
N MET A 133 -6.06 3.79 -7.96
CA MET A 133 -6.66 2.79 -7.08
C MET A 133 -7.19 1.59 -7.87
N ILE A 134 -7.09 0.41 -7.26
CA ILE A 134 -7.63 -0.86 -7.73
C ILE A 134 -8.50 -1.44 -6.62
N ASN A 135 -9.72 -1.84 -6.97
CA ASN A 135 -10.62 -2.53 -6.07
C ASN A 135 -10.65 -4.03 -6.40
N SER A 136 -10.26 -4.86 -5.43
CA SER A 136 -10.43 -6.31 -5.54
C SER A 136 -11.90 -6.63 -5.33
N VAL A 137 -12.57 -7.14 -6.36
CA VAL A 137 -13.97 -7.58 -6.23
C VAL A 137 -14.01 -8.76 -5.26
N SER A 138 -14.89 -8.73 -4.26
CA SER A 138 -15.07 -9.87 -3.35
C SER A 138 -15.43 -11.10 -4.18
N ALA A 139 -14.76 -12.23 -3.94
CA ALA A 139 -15.14 -13.52 -4.51
C ALA A 139 -16.57 -13.87 -4.02
N GLY A 140 -17.58 -13.43 -4.77
CA GLY A 140 -18.98 -13.55 -4.39
C GLY A 140 -19.82 -12.31 -4.69
N SER A 141 -19.93 -11.90 -5.96
CA SER A 141 -21.22 -11.55 -6.58
C SER A 141 -21.03 -11.30 -8.08
N ASP A 142 -21.84 -12.04 -8.84
CA ASP A 142 -22.12 -11.79 -10.25
C ASP A 142 -22.61 -10.35 -10.49
N ILE A 143 -22.35 -9.86 -11.71
CA ILE A 143 -23.06 -8.80 -12.45
C ILE A 143 -23.98 -7.89 -11.62
N LEU A 144 -23.66 -6.61 -11.57
CA LEU A 144 -24.64 -5.55 -11.36
C LEU A 144 -24.59 -4.60 -12.57
N ILE A 145 -25.58 -4.76 -13.45
CA ILE A 145 -26.05 -3.71 -14.35
C ILE A 145 -26.90 -2.76 -13.50
N GLY A 146 -26.56 -1.48 -13.54
CA GLY A 146 -27.32 -0.36 -13.00
C GLY A 146 -26.82 0.93 -13.65
#